data_AF-G5E263-F1
#
_entry.id   AF-G5E263-F1
#
_cell.length_a   1.000
_cell.length_b   1.000
_cell.length_c   1.000
_cell.angle_alpha   90.00
_cell.angle_beta   90.00
_cell.angle_gamma   90.00
#
_symmetry.space_group_name_H-M   'P 1'
#
loop_
_entity.id
_entity.type
_entity.pdbx_description
1 polymer ?
#
loop_
_entity_poly.entity_id
_entity_poly.type
_entity_poly.pdbx_seq_one_letter_code
_entity_poly.pdbx_strand_id
1 'polypeptide(L)'
;DLTYGNRYKDVKLPDAYERLILDVFCGSQMHFVRSDELREAWKIFTPILHQLEQEKVKPLPYKYGSRGSAASDELMKNVGFRY
;
A
#
# COMPACT_ATOMS: atom_id res chain seq x y z
N ASP A 1 16.23 -17.54 8.48
CA ASP A 1 15.66 -16.63 7.48
C ASP A 1 14.91 -17.44 6.42
N LEU A 2 13.75 -16.97 5.98
CA LEU A 2 12.93 -17.65 4.97
C LEU A 2 12.94 -16.82 3.68
N THR A 3 13.90 -17.10 2.80
CA THR A 3 13.96 -16.52 1.47
C THR A 3 13.26 -17.43 0.48
N TYR A 4 12.15 -16.97 -0.12
CA TYR A 4 11.32 -17.78 -1.02
C TYR A 4 12.11 -18.38 -2.19
N GLY A 5 12.97 -17.57 -2.84
CA GLY A 5 13.77 -18.01 -3.98
C GLY A 5 14.80 -19.11 -3.65
N ASN A 6 15.25 -19.22 -2.40
CA ASN A 6 16.17 -20.27 -1.99
C ASN A 6 15.44 -21.54 -1.55
N ARG A 7 14.28 -21.38 -0.89
CA ARG A 7 13.53 -22.48 -0.28
C ARG A 7 12.59 -23.19 -1.26
N TYR A 8 12.12 -22.49 -2.29
CA TYR A 8 11.11 -22.96 -3.25
C TYR A 8 11.54 -22.66 -4.70
N LYS A 9 12.73 -23.13 -5.09
CA LYS A 9 13.35 -22.82 -6.38
C LYS A 9 12.49 -23.17 -7.60
N ASP A 10 11.74 -24.27 -7.51
CA ASP A 10 10.98 -24.80 -8.65
C ASP A 10 9.46 -24.50 -8.57
N VAL A 11 9.04 -23.67 -7.61
CA VAL A 11 7.62 -23.32 -7.44
C VAL A 11 7.30 -22.10 -8.29
N LYS A 12 6.36 -22.22 -9.23
CA LYS A 12 5.77 -21.06 -9.91
C LYS A 12 4.91 -20.30 -8.90
N LEU A 13 5.29 -19.07 -8.58
CA LEU A 13 4.42 -18.14 -7.87
C LEU A 13 3.42 -17.57 -8.90
N PRO A 14 2.11 -17.78 -8.72
CA PRO A 14 1.12 -17.22 -9.63
C PRO A 14 1.11 -15.69 -9.52
N ASP A 15 0.87 -15.03 -10.64
CA ASP A 15 0.67 -13.58 -10.63
C ASP A 15 -0.62 -13.21 -9.85
N ALA A 16 -0.69 -11.97 -9.37
CA ALA A 16 -1.84 -11.48 -8.62
C ALA A 16 -3.15 -11.67 -9.41
N TYR A 17 -3.15 -11.41 -10.72
CA TYR A 17 -4.35 -11.57 -11.54
C TYR A 17 -4.72 -13.03 -11.79
N GLU A 18 -3.74 -13.94 -11.95
CA GLU A 18 -4.01 -15.39 -12.07
C GLU A 18 -4.79 -15.89 -10.85
N ARG A 19 -4.38 -15.45 -9.64
CA ARG A 19 -5.04 -15.84 -8.39
C ARG A 19 -6.43 -15.21 -8.24
N LEU A 20 -6.57 -13.91 -8.47
CA LEU A 20 -7.83 -13.19 -8.28
C LEU A 20 -8.92 -13.69 -9.25
N ILE A 21 -8.56 -13.97 -10.51
CA ILE A 21 -9.51 -14.52 -11.48
C ILE A 21 -9.98 -15.91 -11.04
N LEU A 22 -9.06 -16.77 -10.59
CA LEU A 22 -9.42 -18.09 -10.06
C LEU A 22 -10.37 -17.98 -8.86
N ASP A 23 -10.14 -17.02 -7.97
CA ASP A 23 -11.01 -16.80 -6.80
C ASP A 23 -12.44 -16.41 -7.20
N VAL A 24 -12.63 -15.66 -8.29
CA VAL A 24 -13.96 -15.38 -8.86
C VAL A 24 -14.67 -16.67 -9.28
N PHE A 25 -13.98 -17.56 -9.99
CA PHE A 25 -14.55 -18.84 -10.43
C PHE A 25 -14.86 -19.77 -9.26
N CYS A 26 -14.05 -19.75 -8.21
CA CYS A 26 -14.29 -20.52 -6.99
C CYS A 26 -15.35 -19.89 -6.06
N GLY A 27 -15.88 -18.72 -6.40
CA GLY A 27 -16.84 -17.99 -5.56
C GLY A 27 -16.24 -17.44 -4.27
N SER A 28 -14.91 -17.34 -4.17
CA SER A 28 -14.20 -16.81 -3.02
C SER A 28 -14.07 -15.29 -3.12
N GLN A 29 -14.70 -14.56 -2.19
CA GLN A 29 -14.63 -13.10 -2.13
C GLN A 29 -13.57 -12.58 -1.15
N MET A 30 -12.74 -13.46 -0.57
CA MET A 30 -11.81 -13.11 0.51
C MET A 30 -10.77 -12.05 0.12
N HIS A 31 -10.35 -12.02 -1.14
CA HIS A 31 -9.34 -11.07 -1.64
C HIS A 31 -9.96 -9.85 -2.35
N PHE A 32 -11.27 -9.64 -2.21
CA PHE A 32 -11.97 -8.52 -2.80
C PHE A 32 -12.42 -7.54 -1.71
N VAL A 33 -12.33 -6.25 -2.01
CA VAL A 33 -12.71 -5.18 -1.07
C VAL A 33 -14.23 -5.16 -0.91
N ARG A 34 -14.71 -5.23 0.33
CA ARG A 34 -16.16 -5.13 0.62
C ARG A 34 -16.61 -3.67 0.63
N SER A 35 -17.91 -3.44 0.40
CA SER A 35 -18.47 -2.08 0.27
C SER A 35 -18.32 -1.22 1.54
N ASP A 36 -18.36 -1.82 2.72
CA ASP A 36 -18.14 -1.13 4.00
C ASP A 36 -16.65 -0.87 4.27
N GLU A 37 -15.75 -1.79 3.94
CA GLU A 37 -14.30 -1.57 3.97
C GLU A 37 -13.91 -0.39 3.10
N LEU A 38 -14.46 -0.34 1.88
CA LEU A 38 -14.25 0.77 0.96
C LEU A 38 -14.76 2.09 1.55
N ARG A 39 -15.94 2.08 2.19
CA ARG A 39 -16.52 3.27 2.84
C ARG A 39 -15.63 3.79 3.96
N GLU A 40 -15.13 2.92 4.84
CA GLU A 40 -14.28 3.35 5.96
C GLU A 40 -12.91 3.83 5.47
N ALA A 41 -12.33 3.21 4.44
CA ALA A 41 -11.10 3.71 3.82
C ALA A 41 -11.30 5.14 3.28
N TRP A 42 -12.38 5.37 2.52
CA TRP A 42 -12.70 6.72 2.04
C TRP A 42 -12.97 7.69 3.17
N LYS A 43 -13.67 7.29 4.23
CA LYS A 43 -13.93 8.16 5.38
C LYS A 43 -12.65 8.65 6.06
N ILE A 44 -11.60 7.82 6.12
CA ILE A 44 -10.30 8.19 6.69
C ILE A 44 -9.58 9.20 5.80
N PHE A 45 -9.53 8.97 4.49
CA PHE A 45 -8.70 9.78 3.57
C PHE A 45 -9.43 11.00 2.96
N THR A 46 -10.76 11.00 2.87
CA THR A 46 -11.51 12.09 2.22
C THR A 46 -11.24 13.46 2.85
N PRO A 47 -11.23 13.64 4.18
CA PRO A 47 -11.02 14.96 4.78
C PRO A 47 -9.65 15.55 4.43
N ILE A 48 -8.59 14.73 4.49
CA ILE A 48 -7.23 15.18 4.14
C ILE A 48 -7.08 15.43 2.65
N LEU A 49 -7.72 14.63 1.79
CA LEU A 49 -7.71 14.87 0.34
C LEU A 49 -8.40 16.19 0.00
N HIS A 50 -9.56 16.48 0.58
CA HIS A 50 -10.24 17.77 0.38
C HIS A 50 -9.40 18.95 0.88
N GLN A 51 -8.72 18.81 2.02
CA GLN A 51 -7.82 19.84 2.52
C GLN A 51 -6.64 20.10 1.55
N LEU A 52 -6.01 19.03 1.04
CA LEU A 52 -4.91 19.14 0.08
C LEU A 52 -5.35 19.83 -1.22
N GLU A 53 -6.56 19.55 -1.71
CA GLU A 53 -7.13 20.20 -2.89
C GLU A 53 -7.44 21.68 -2.67
N GLN A 54 -7.97 22.05 -1.50
CA GLN A 54 -8.30 23.43 -1.15
C GLN A 54 -7.05 24.28 -0.93
N GLU A 55 -6.10 23.78 -0.13
CA GLU A 55 -4.88 24.50 0.25
C GLU A 55 -3.81 24.48 -0.85
N LYS A 56 -3.91 23.53 -1.80
CA LYS A 56 -2.94 23.32 -2.88
C LYS A 56 -1.50 23.25 -2.37
N VAL A 57 -1.32 22.52 -1.27
CA VAL A 57 -0.02 22.35 -0.60
C VAL A 57 0.99 21.80 -1.59
N LYS A 58 2.14 22.48 -1.73
CA LYS A 58 3.23 22.01 -2.61
C LYS A 58 3.96 20.85 -1.94
N PRO A 59 4.14 19.70 -2.62
CA PRO A 59 4.89 18.58 -2.07
C PRO A 59 6.37 18.95 -1.91
N LEU A 60 7.02 18.37 -0.90
CA LEU A 60 8.45 18.55 -0.69
C LEU A 60 9.24 17.89 -1.82
N PRO A 61 10.22 18.58 -2.42
CA PRO A 61 11.06 18.00 -3.46
C PRO A 61 11.95 16.91 -2.88
N TYR A 62 12.21 15.87 -3.68
CA TYR A 62 13.15 14.80 -3.35
C TYR A 62 13.95 14.40 -4.58
N LYS A 63 15.14 13.86 -4.37
CA LYS A 63 16.04 13.44 -5.46
C LYS A 63 15.50 12.16 -6.11
N TYR A 64 15.49 12.09 -7.44
CA TYR A 64 15.13 10.87 -8.16
C TYR A 64 16.01 9.68 -7.72
N GLY A 65 15.38 8.53 -7.41
CA GLY A 65 16.04 7.35 -6.86
C GLY A 65 16.33 7.40 -5.35
N SER A 66 15.97 8.48 -4.64
CA SER A 66 16.01 8.50 -3.17
C SER A 66 14.79 7.78 -2.58
N ARG A 67 14.83 7.52 -1.27
CA ARG A 67 13.71 6.96 -0.49
C ARG A 67 12.59 7.97 -0.20
N GLY A 68 12.68 9.20 -0.74
CA GLY A 68 11.77 10.31 -0.45
C GLY A 68 12.47 11.49 0.22
N SER A 69 11.67 12.36 0.85
CA SER A 69 12.14 13.55 1.57
C SER A 69 12.59 13.23 3.00
N ALA A 70 13.54 13.99 3.55
CA ALA A 70 13.99 13.83 4.94
C ALA A 70 12.86 13.99 5.99
N ALA A 71 11.82 14.77 5.66
CA ALA A 71 10.63 14.94 6.51
C ALA A 71 9.87 13.63 6.74
N SER A 72 9.93 12.68 5.79
CA SER A 72 9.31 11.36 5.95
C SER A 72 10.01 10.55 7.04
N ASP A 73 11.34 10.57 7.09
CA ASP A 73 12.12 9.87 8.12
C ASP A 73 11.95 10.52 9.50
N GLU A 74 11.82 11.85 9.54
CA GLU A 74 11.53 12.59 10.78
C GLU A 74 10.14 12.23 11.32
N LEU A 75 9.12 12.18 10.47
CA LEU A 75 7.78 11.75 10.85
C LEU A 75 7.80 10.34 11.45
N MET A 76 8.50 9.40 10.82
CA MET A 76 8.65 8.04 11.33
C MET A 76 9.28 8.01 12.73
N LYS A 77 10.36 8.77 12.95
CA LYS A 77 11.00 8.88 14.27
C LYS A 77 10.06 9.47 15.32
N ASN A 78 9.29 10.49 14.95
CA ASN A 78 8.36 11.17 15.85
C ASN A 78 7.20 10.25 16.29
N VAL A 79 6.75 9.33 15.43
CA VAL A 79 5.75 8.31 15.79
C VAL A 79 6.36 7.08 16.50
N GLY A 80 7.65 7.13 16.84
CA GLY A 80 8.34 6.13 17.64
C GLY A 80 8.99 4.99 16.86
N PHE A 81 9.01 5.04 15.53
CA PHE A 81 9.73 4.05 14.73
C PHE A 81 11.25 4.23 14.90
N ARG A 82 11.95 3.15 15.27
CA ARG A 82 13.40 3.08 15.32
C ARG A 82 13.88 2.20 14.18
N TYR A 83 14.67 2.78 13.29
CA TYR A 83 15.29 2.08 12.17
C TYR A 83 16.40 1.14 12.66
#